data_AF-A0A0B8PGF0-F1
#
_entry.id   AF-A0A0B8PGF0-F1
#
_cell.length_a   1.000
_cell.length_b   1.000
_cell.length_c   1.000
_cell.angle_alpha   90.00
_cell.angle_beta   90.00
_cell.angle_gamma   90.00
#
_symmetry.space_group_name_H-M   'P 1'
#
loop_
_entity.id
_entity.type
_entity.pdbx_description
1 polymer ?
#
loop_
_entity_poly.entity_id
_entity_poly.type
_entity_poly.pdbx_seq_one_letter_code
_entity_poly.pdbx_strand_id
1 'polypeptide(L)'
;MQKVLSSKSRLERIVMDIWLDMKRKPALVSGRGNAMLVCASVHQACVVYDLFSKTDLAGKCAIVTSYHPAASSIKGEESGAGQTEKLFKYETYRKMLADYFEQSEEEATKRVEEFELKVKERFIKEPGQMRLLIVVDKLLTGFDAPSATYLYIDKKMADHNLFQAICRVNRLDGDDKEYGYIVDYKDLFRSLDKAIKDYTAEAFDGYDDEDVAGLLKDRLKEARTDLDNALEVARALCEPVKAPKDTQAFYALFCW
;
A
#
# COMPACT_ATOMS: atom_id res chain seq x y z
N MET A 1 -6.43 -10.92 -25.34
CA MET A 1 -6.69 -9.49 -25.01
C MET A 1 -7.50 -9.29 -23.72
N GLN A 2 -8.59 -10.03 -23.46
CA GLN A 2 -9.43 -9.84 -22.26
C GLN A 2 -8.70 -9.96 -20.90
N LYS A 3 -7.82 -10.95 -20.71
CA LYS A 3 -7.04 -11.13 -19.46
C LYS A 3 -6.10 -9.95 -19.16
N VAL A 4 -5.49 -9.35 -20.18
CA VAL A 4 -4.53 -8.24 -20.04
C VAL A 4 -5.24 -6.91 -19.76
N LEU A 5 -6.42 -6.70 -20.36
CA LEU A 5 -7.28 -5.57 -20.03
C LEU A 5 -7.82 -5.67 -18.59
N SER A 6 -8.17 -6.88 -18.13
CA SER A 6 -8.62 -7.09 -16.74
C SER A 6 -7.52 -6.89 -15.70
N SER A 7 -6.27 -7.20 -16.02
CA SER A 7 -5.16 -7.00 -15.07
C SER A 7 -4.80 -5.53 -14.93
N LYS A 8 -4.72 -4.78 -16.03
CA LYS A 8 -4.42 -3.33 -15.99
C LYS A 8 -5.52 -2.55 -15.27
N SER A 9 -6.79 -2.77 -15.61
CA SER A 9 -7.92 -2.11 -14.92
C SER A 9 -7.95 -2.41 -13.41
N ARG A 10 -7.58 -3.63 -13.01
CA ARG A 10 -7.44 -3.98 -11.58
C ARG A 10 -6.31 -3.19 -10.91
N LEU A 11 -5.14 -3.08 -11.54
CA LEU A 11 -4.02 -2.31 -10.98
C LEU A 11 -4.34 -0.83 -10.88
N GLU A 12 -5.05 -0.26 -11.85
CA GLU A 12 -5.54 1.13 -11.77
C GLU A 12 -6.45 1.34 -10.56
N ARG A 13 -7.37 0.41 -10.27
CA ARG A 13 -8.22 0.49 -9.07
C ARG A 13 -7.41 0.40 -7.78
N ILE A 14 -6.41 -0.48 -7.71
CA ILE A 14 -5.53 -0.61 -6.54
C ILE A 14 -4.73 0.68 -6.34
N VAL A 15 -4.16 1.23 -7.41
CA VAL A 15 -3.43 2.51 -7.36
C VAL A 15 -4.34 3.64 -6.90
N MET A 16 -5.56 3.72 -7.42
CA MET A 16 -6.55 4.73 -6.99
C MET A 16 -6.92 4.59 -5.51
N ASP A 17 -7.11 3.36 -5.03
CA ASP A 17 -7.42 3.06 -3.63
C ASP A 17 -6.28 3.51 -2.70
N ILE A 18 -5.03 3.09 -2.98
CA ILE A 18 -3.84 3.48 -2.24
C ILE A 18 -3.64 5.00 -2.28
N TRP A 19 -3.82 5.61 -3.46
CA TRP A 19 -3.71 7.05 -3.63
C TRP A 19 -4.75 7.81 -2.80
N LEU A 20 -5.96 7.29 -2.71
CA LEU A 20 -7.03 7.86 -1.89
C LEU A 20 -6.72 7.74 -0.40
N ASP A 21 -6.22 6.59 0.03
CA ASP A 21 -5.75 6.38 1.41
C ASP A 21 -4.64 7.35 1.78
N MET A 22 -3.66 7.54 0.90
CA MET A 22 -2.56 8.52 1.08
C MET A 22 -3.07 9.95 1.28
N LYS A 23 -4.29 10.27 0.85
CA LYS A 23 -4.90 11.60 0.99
C LYS A 23 -5.90 11.71 2.14
N ARG A 24 -6.39 10.59 2.67
CA ARG A 24 -7.48 10.58 3.66
C ARG A 24 -7.07 10.02 5.01
N LYS A 25 -6.12 9.09 5.05
CA LYS A 25 -5.74 8.41 6.28
C LYS A 25 -4.83 9.31 7.12
N PRO A 26 -5.20 9.63 8.38
CA PRO A 26 -4.45 10.58 9.21
C PRO A 26 -2.95 10.26 9.31
N ALA A 27 -2.60 9.00 9.49
CA ALA A 27 -1.21 8.54 9.58
C ALA A 27 -0.41 8.85 8.30
N LEU A 28 -1.01 8.69 7.11
CA LEU A 28 -0.35 8.97 5.83
C LEU A 28 -0.36 10.47 5.48
N VAL A 29 -1.43 11.20 5.84
CA VAL A 29 -1.58 12.63 5.55
C VAL A 29 -0.64 13.49 6.37
N SER A 30 -0.41 13.12 7.64
CA SER A 30 0.52 13.82 8.53
C SER A 30 1.97 13.81 8.05
N GLY A 31 2.31 12.91 7.12
CA GLY A 31 3.69 12.67 6.67
C GLY A 31 4.58 12.00 7.71
N ARG A 32 4.02 11.57 8.85
CA ARG A 32 4.73 10.75 9.85
C ARG A 32 4.70 9.26 9.48
N GLY A 33 3.62 8.80 8.86
CA GLY A 33 3.50 7.44 8.34
C GLY A 33 3.80 7.35 6.84
N ASN A 34 4.36 6.23 6.42
CA ASN A 34 4.47 5.83 5.02
C ASN A 34 3.96 4.40 4.80
N ALA A 35 3.99 3.94 3.55
CA ALA A 35 3.45 2.64 3.18
C ALA A 35 4.39 1.80 2.30
N MET A 36 4.17 0.49 2.32
CA MET A 36 4.78 -0.47 1.41
C MET A 36 3.70 -1.15 0.56
N LEU A 37 3.96 -1.35 -0.73
CA LEU A 37 3.14 -2.12 -1.66
C LEU A 37 3.89 -3.34 -2.17
N VAL A 38 3.39 -4.52 -1.84
CA VAL A 38 3.95 -5.82 -2.27
C VAL A 38 3.28 -6.26 -3.57
N CYS A 39 4.01 -6.19 -4.67
CA CYS A 39 3.57 -6.61 -6.01
C CYS A 39 3.96 -8.07 -6.30
N ALA A 40 3.20 -8.75 -7.17
CA ALA A 40 3.50 -10.14 -7.51
C ALA A 40 4.70 -10.32 -8.44
N SER A 41 5.09 -9.28 -9.19
CA SER A 41 6.22 -9.32 -10.11
C SER A 41 6.86 -7.95 -10.31
N VAL A 42 8.09 -7.92 -10.81
CA VAL A 42 8.79 -6.67 -11.17
C VAL A 42 8.05 -5.91 -12.27
N HIS A 43 7.43 -6.61 -13.22
CA HIS A 43 6.66 -5.97 -14.28
C HIS A 43 5.45 -5.22 -13.68
N GLN A 44 4.70 -5.88 -12.79
CA GLN A 44 3.60 -5.25 -12.08
C GLN A 44 4.06 -4.05 -11.25
N ALA A 45 5.20 -4.17 -10.56
CA ALA A 45 5.80 -3.06 -9.81
C ALA A 45 6.09 -1.84 -10.72
N CYS A 46 6.62 -2.05 -11.92
CA CYS A 46 6.82 -0.99 -12.90
C CYS A 46 5.49 -0.38 -13.37
N VAL A 47 4.45 -1.20 -13.60
CA VAL A 47 3.13 -0.71 -14.03
C VAL A 47 2.51 0.18 -12.96
N VAL A 48 2.50 -0.25 -11.69
CA VAL A 48 1.94 0.57 -10.60
C VAL A 48 2.78 1.81 -10.35
N TYR A 49 4.11 1.74 -10.47
CA TYR A 49 4.98 2.90 -10.36
C TYR A 49 4.69 3.94 -11.45
N ASP A 50 4.55 3.52 -12.71
CA ASP A 50 4.16 4.41 -13.81
C ASP A 50 2.81 5.09 -13.52
N LEU A 51 1.85 4.37 -12.95
CA LEU A 51 0.56 4.95 -12.54
C LEU A 51 0.71 5.94 -11.38
N PHE A 52 1.51 5.63 -10.36
CA PHE A 52 1.79 6.56 -9.25
C PHE A 52 2.57 7.80 -9.69
N SER A 53 3.45 7.68 -10.69
CA SER A 53 4.20 8.81 -11.24
C SER A 53 3.32 9.88 -11.90
N LYS A 54 2.06 9.54 -12.21
CA LYS A 54 1.04 10.45 -12.75
C LYS A 54 0.21 11.14 -11.66
N THR A 55 0.57 10.93 -10.39
CA THR A 55 -0.10 11.50 -9.21
C THR A 55 0.86 12.42 -8.44
N ASP A 56 0.40 12.99 -7.32
CA ASP A 56 1.22 13.75 -6.37
C ASP A 56 2.23 12.89 -5.58
N LEU A 57 2.27 11.58 -5.84
CA LEU A 57 3.32 10.68 -5.37
C LEU A 57 4.54 10.62 -6.31
N ALA A 58 4.51 11.33 -7.45
CA ALA A 58 5.69 11.51 -8.30
C ALA A 58 6.88 12.03 -7.48
N GLY A 59 8.03 11.35 -7.57
CA GLY A 59 9.23 11.64 -6.78
C GLY A 59 9.16 11.24 -5.29
N LYS A 60 8.01 10.75 -4.80
CA LYS A 60 7.78 10.29 -3.41
C LYS A 60 7.52 8.79 -3.32
N CYS A 61 7.60 8.08 -4.43
CA CYS A 61 7.53 6.63 -4.49
C CYS A 61 8.76 6.06 -5.21
N ALA A 62 9.16 4.85 -4.83
CA ALA A 62 10.30 4.15 -5.44
C ALA A 62 10.06 2.65 -5.52
N ILE A 63 10.66 2.02 -6.54
CA ILE A 63 10.65 0.57 -6.71
C ILE A 63 11.95 0.00 -6.14
N VAL A 64 11.84 -0.98 -5.24
CA VAL A 64 12.99 -1.73 -4.70
C VAL A 64 12.80 -3.22 -4.96
N THR A 65 13.56 -3.78 -5.91
CA THR A 65 13.55 -5.22 -6.23
C THR A 65 14.96 -5.73 -6.52
N SER A 66 15.10 -7.03 -6.79
CA SER A 66 16.35 -7.66 -7.23
C SER A 66 16.72 -7.37 -8.69
N TYR A 67 15.85 -6.69 -9.44
CA TYR A 67 16.10 -6.37 -10.85
C TYR A 67 17.13 -5.26 -11.02
N HIS A 68 18.10 -5.49 -11.91
CA HIS A 68 19.10 -4.52 -12.31
C HIS A 68 18.98 -4.25 -13.82
N PRO A 69 18.81 -2.99 -14.24
CA PRO A 69 18.65 -2.65 -15.66
C PRO A 69 19.98 -2.78 -16.41
N ALA A 70 20.21 -3.93 -17.03
CA ALA A 70 21.37 -4.16 -17.90
C ALA A 70 20.94 -4.33 -19.37
N ALA A 71 21.77 -3.89 -20.33
CA ALA A 71 21.49 -4.04 -21.76
C ALA A 71 21.30 -5.52 -22.18
N SER A 72 21.91 -6.46 -21.44
CA SER A 72 21.67 -7.91 -21.59
C SER A 72 20.21 -8.33 -21.30
N SER A 73 19.49 -7.55 -20.48
CA SER A 73 18.10 -7.83 -20.09
C SER A 73 17.09 -7.65 -21.23
N ILE A 74 17.47 -6.91 -22.27
CA ILE A 74 16.67 -6.64 -23.46
C ILE A 74 17.23 -7.35 -24.72
N LYS A 75 18.23 -8.21 -24.55
CA LYS A 75 18.86 -8.91 -25.68
C LYS A 75 17.86 -9.89 -26.33
N GLY A 76 17.62 -9.72 -27.64
CA GLY A 76 16.67 -10.55 -28.41
C GLY A 76 15.24 -10.00 -28.48
N GLU A 77 15.01 -8.80 -27.96
CA GLU A 77 13.75 -8.05 -28.14
C GLU A 77 13.82 -7.30 -29.48
N GLU A 78 13.15 -7.81 -30.52
CA GLU A 78 12.97 -7.05 -31.77
C GLU A 78 11.93 -5.94 -31.54
N SER A 79 12.21 -4.73 -32.04
CA SER A 79 11.36 -3.54 -32.00
C SER A 79 10.06 -3.65 -32.84
N GLY A 80 9.52 -4.87 -33.00
CA GLY A 80 8.31 -5.16 -33.73
C GLY A 80 7.04 -4.91 -32.91
N ALA A 81 6.32 -3.84 -33.25
CA ALA A 81 4.90 -3.59 -33.00
C ALA A 81 4.33 -3.79 -31.57
N GLY A 82 5.15 -3.67 -30.52
CA GLY A 82 4.65 -3.59 -29.15
C GLY A 82 5.77 -3.38 -28.12
N GLN A 83 5.48 -2.62 -27.05
CA GLN A 83 6.37 -2.52 -25.90
C GLN A 83 6.28 -3.83 -25.12
N THR A 84 7.38 -4.58 -25.07
CA THR A 84 7.44 -5.85 -24.35
C THR A 84 7.64 -5.63 -22.85
N GLU A 85 7.32 -6.64 -22.04
CA GLU A 85 7.45 -6.53 -20.58
C GLU A 85 8.90 -6.27 -20.13
N LYS A 86 9.91 -6.80 -20.84
CA LYS A 86 11.32 -6.59 -20.50
C LYS A 86 11.78 -5.18 -20.85
N LEU A 87 11.41 -4.69 -22.04
CA LEU A 87 11.72 -3.33 -22.46
C LEU A 87 11.07 -2.32 -21.52
N PHE A 88 9.79 -2.51 -21.19
CA PHE A 88 9.08 -1.65 -20.24
C PHE A 88 9.73 -1.62 -18.85
N LYS A 89 10.14 -2.78 -18.31
CA LYS A 89 10.88 -2.85 -17.04
C LYS A 89 12.20 -2.08 -17.12
N TYR A 90 12.95 -2.30 -18.19
CA TYR A 90 14.25 -1.65 -18.41
C TYR A 90 14.10 -0.13 -18.45
N GLU A 91 13.22 0.40 -19.28
CA GLU A 91 12.96 1.84 -19.42
C GLU A 91 12.48 2.46 -18.11
N THR A 92 11.52 1.82 -17.43
CA THR A 92 10.95 2.35 -16.17
C THR A 92 12.02 2.50 -15.09
N TYR A 93 12.90 1.48 -14.93
CA TYR A 93 13.98 1.53 -13.95
C TYR A 93 15.02 2.61 -14.26
N ARG A 94 15.41 2.74 -15.53
CA ARG A 94 16.37 3.77 -15.95
C ARG A 94 15.84 5.17 -15.69
N LYS A 95 14.58 5.41 -16.07
CA LYS A 95 13.89 6.68 -15.84
C LYS A 95 13.78 6.99 -14.34
N MET A 96 13.34 6.03 -13.52
CA MET A 96 13.26 6.21 -12.07
C MET A 96 14.60 6.61 -11.46
N LEU A 97 15.70 5.96 -11.86
CA LEU A 97 17.04 6.27 -11.36
C LEU A 97 17.51 7.66 -11.84
N ALA A 98 17.28 7.97 -13.12
CA ALA A 98 17.61 9.27 -13.72
C ALA A 98 16.87 10.41 -13.02
N ASP A 99 15.56 10.26 -12.81
CA ASP A 99 14.72 11.23 -12.12
C ASP A 99 15.16 11.42 -10.66
N TYR A 100 15.57 10.35 -9.98
CA TYR A 100 16.03 10.43 -8.58
C TYR A 100 17.37 11.14 -8.41
N PHE A 101 18.33 10.86 -9.31
CA PHE A 101 19.67 11.47 -9.24
C PHE A 101 19.78 12.79 -10.01
N GLU A 102 18.75 13.18 -10.76
CA GLU A 102 18.77 14.29 -11.72
C GLU A 102 19.94 14.17 -12.72
N GLN A 103 20.15 12.96 -13.22
CA GLN A 103 21.29 12.59 -14.08
C GLN A 103 20.80 11.87 -15.35
N SER A 104 21.71 11.70 -16.31
CA SER A 104 21.41 10.88 -17.49
C SER A 104 21.12 9.43 -17.09
N GLU A 105 20.27 8.76 -17.86
CA GLU A 105 19.93 7.35 -17.62
C GLU A 105 21.15 6.42 -17.65
N GLU A 106 22.22 6.77 -18.37
CA GLU A 106 23.45 5.98 -18.41
C GLU A 106 24.25 6.06 -17.10
N GLU A 107 24.39 7.26 -16.52
CA GLU A 107 25.11 7.43 -15.25
C GLU A 107 24.30 6.90 -14.06
N ALA A 108 22.99 7.13 -14.08
CA ALA A 108 22.10 6.70 -13.00
C ALA A 108 22.03 5.17 -12.86
N THR A 109 22.10 4.42 -13.97
CA THR A 109 22.08 2.94 -13.95
C THR A 109 23.30 2.30 -13.29
N LYS A 110 24.42 3.02 -13.15
CA LYS A 110 25.60 2.53 -12.43
C LYS A 110 25.43 2.62 -10.91
N ARG A 111 24.39 3.33 -10.44
CA ARG A 111 24.18 3.71 -9.03
C ARG A 111 22.96 3.04 -8.40
N VAL A 112 22.55 1.86 -8.88
CA VAL A 112 21.37 1.13 -8.38
C VAL A 112 21.51 0.78 -6.90
N GLU A 113 22.69 0.33 -6.47
CA GLU A 113 22.95 -0.02 -5.07
C GLU A 113 22.89 1.21 -4.15
N GLU A 114 23.47 2.33 -4.61
CA GLU A 114 23.41 3.61 -3.89
C GLU A 114 21.97 4.13 -3.79
N PHE A 115 21.19 4.02 -4.87
CA PHE A 115 19.78 4.37 -4.90
C PHE A 115 19.00 3.54 -3.87
N GLU A 116 19.19 2.23 -3.87
CA GLU A 116 18.50 1.32 -2.95
C GLU A 116 18.80 1.67 -1.48
N LEU A 117 20.06 1.99 -1.16
CA LEU A 117 20.46 2.37 0.19
C LEU A 117 19.83 3.71 0.62
N LYS A 118 19.90 4.74 -0.24
CA LYS A 118 19.36 6.07 0.06
C LYS A 118 17.84 6.08 0.15
N VAL A 119 17.15 5.32 -0.71
CA VAL A 119 15.69 5.21 -0.68
C VAL A 119 15.21 4.53 0.60
N LYS A 120 15.89 3.47 1.05
CA LYS A 120 15.60 2.83 2.34
C LYS A 120 15.80 3.77 3.51
N GLU A 121 16.93 4.48 3.53
CA GLU A 121 17.24 5.44 4.58
C GLU A 121 16.20 6.57 4.64
N ARG A 122 15.85 7.12 3.48
CA ARG A 122 14.82 8.17 3.36
C ARG A 122 13.44 7.66 3.75
N PHE A 123 13.10 6.41 3.43
CA PHE A 123 11.84 5.80 3.89
C PHE A 123 11.78 5.71 5.42
N ILE A 124 12.88 5.36 6.07
CA ILE A 124 12.91 5.28 7.53
C ILE A 124 12.90 6.67 8.17
N LYS A 125 13.79 7.57 7.73
CA LYS A 125 14.06 8.86 8.38
C LYS A 125 13.12 9.99 7.94
N GLU A 126 12.59 9.92 6.72
CA GLU A 126 11.80 10.98 6.10
C GLU A 126 10.51 10.42 5.44
N PRO A 127 9.59 9.83 6.23
CA PRO A 127 8.38 9.17 5.71
C PRO A 127 7.49 10.08 4.85
N GLY A 128 7.45 11.40 5.12
CA GLY A 128 6.71 12.37 4.32
C GLY A 128 7.33 12.64 2.94
N GLN A 129 8.62 12.38 2.78
CA GLN A 129 9.37 12.57 1.54
C GLN A 129 9.42 11.29 0.69
N MET A 130 9.56 10.13 1.35
CA MET A 130 9.43 8.82 0.71
C MET A 130 8.20 8.11 1.27
N ARG A 131 7.07 8.33 0.60
CA ARG A 131 5.73 7.95 1.08
C ARG A 131 5.34 6.52 0.74
N LEU A 132 5.88 5.97 -0.36
CA LEU A 132 5.51 4.63 -0.84
C LEU A 132 6.72 3.86 -1.39
N LEU A 133 6.99 2.68 -0.83
CA LEU A 133 7.91 1.71 -1.44
C LEU A 133 7.14 0.61 -2.14
N ILE A 134 7.49 0.36 -3.40
CA ILE A 134 6.94 -0.73 -4.20
C ILE A 134 7.97 -1.86 -4.22
N VAL A 135 7.59 -3.01 -3.67
CA VAL A 135 8.48 -4.16 -3.48
C VAL A 135 7.88 -5.43 -4.09
N VAL A 136 8.69 -6.48 -4.22
CA VAL A 136 8.23 -7.79 -4.74
C VAL A 136 8.59 -8.90 -3.77
N ASP A 137 9.88 -9.15 -3.57
CA ASP A 137 10.42 -10.10 -2.57
C ASP A 137 11.42 -9.45 -1.63
N LYS A 138 12.12 -8.41 -2.11
CA LYS A 138 13.01 -7.61 -1.28
C LYS A 138 12.22 -6.89 -0.19
N LEU A 139 12.88 -6.66 0.95
CA LEU A 139 12.37 -5.91 2.10
C LEU A 139 11.20 -6.58 2.84
N LEU A 140 10.79 -7.77 2.43
CA LEU A 140 9.84 -8.59 3.20
C LEU A 140 10.52 -9.28 4.39
N THR A 141 11.85 -9.43 4.34
CA THR A 141 12.69 -9.97 5.42
C THR A 141 13.86 -9.03 5.72
N GLY A 142 14.19 -8.89 7.01
CA GLY A 142 15.37 -8.13 7.46
C GLY A 142 15.29 -6.60 7.34
N PHE A 143 14.24 -6.04 6.74
CA PHE A 143 14.01 -4.59 6.69
C PHE A 143 13.08 -4.17 7.83
N ASP A 144 13.53 -3.22 8.64
CA ASP A 144 12.79 -2.70 9.80
C ASP A 144 12.54 -1.21 9.57
N ALA A 145 11.27 -0.84 9.41
CA ALA A 145 10.85 0.54 9.17
C ALA A 145 9.73 0.88 10.16
N PRO A 146 10.06 1.41 11.35
CA PRO A 146 9.05 1.78 12.35
C PRO A 146 7.99 2.74 11.81
N SER A 147 8.39 3.67 10.93
CA SER A 147 7.50 4.63 10.27
C SER A 147 6.53 4.02 9.24
N ALA A 148 6.70 2.74 8.87
CA ALA A 148 5.76 2.03 8.01
C ALA A 148 4.44 1.80 8.74
N THR A 149 3.40 2.48 8.28
CA THR A 149 2.05 2.43 8.87
C THR A 149 1.09 1.59 8.06
N TYR A 150 1.32 1.44 6.75
CA TYR A 150 0.46 0.66 5.85
C TYR A 150 1.24 -0.38 5.04
N LEU A 151 0.73 -1.61 5.00
CA LEU A 151 1.18 -2.69 4.13
C LEU A 151 0.08 -3.08 3.15
N TYR A 152 0.27 -2.75 1.88
CA TYR A 152 -0.62 -3.15 0.79
C TYR A 152 -0.08 -4.41 0.13
N ILE A 153 -0.93 -5.43 -0.05
CA ILE A 153 -0.51 -6.74 -0.56
C ILE A 153 -1.30 -7.08 -1.83
N ASP A 154 -0.60 -7.11 -2.95
CA ASP A 154 -1.10 -7.58 -4.24
C ASP A 154 -0.27 -8.77 -4.80
N LYS A 155 0.14 -9.66 -3.90
CA LYS A 155 0.92 -10.86 -4.21
C LYS A 155 0.36 -12.06 -3.48
N LYS A 156 0.32 -13.23 -4.14
CA LYS A 156 0.08 -14.49 -3.42
C LYS A 156 1.34 -14.86 -2.64
N MET A 157 1.24 -15.03 -1.33
CA MET A 157 2.35 -15.38 -0.46
C MET A 157 1.99 -16.57 0.41
N ALA A 158 3.01 -17.33 0.82
CA ALA A 158 2.86 -18.38 1.82
C ALA A 158 2.76 -17.78 3.23
N ASP A 159 2.14 -18.52 4.13
CA ASP A 159 1.74 -18.06 5.46
C ASP A 159 2.90 -17.46 6.28
N HIS A 160 4.07 -18.13 6.31
CA HIS A 160 5.24 -17.63 7.06
C HIS A 160 5.78 -16.29 6.52
N ASN A 161 5.86 -16.11 5.20
CA ASN A 161 6.36 -14.87 4.60
C ASN A 161 5.38 -13.72 4.81
N LEU A 162 4.07 -14.03 4.79
CA LEU A 162 3.01 -13.06 5.07
C LEU A 162 3.06 -12.59 6.52
N PHE A 163 3.17 -13.51 7.47
CA PHE A 163 3.28 -13.18 8.88
C PHE A 163 4.52 -12.33 9.17
N GLN A 164 5.68 -12.69 8.61
CA GLN A 164 6.90 -11.90 8.77
C GLN A 164 6.73 -10.47 8.24
N ALA A 165 6.11 -10.29 7.06
CA ALA A 165 5.86 -8.96 6.51
C ALA A 165 4.90 -8.15 7.40
N ILE A 166 3.84 -8.79 7.92
CA ILE A 166 2.85 -8.18 8.82
C ILE A 166 3.51 -7.67 10.11
N CYS A 167 4.30 -8.50 10.78
CA CYS A 167 4.95 -8.13 12.05
C CYS A 167 5.89 -6.93 11.93
N ARG A 168 6.43 -6.64 10.73
CA ARG A 168 7.34 -5.51 10.51
C ARG A 168 6.63 -4.17 10.47
N VAL A 169 5.39 -4.14 9.97
CA VAL A 169 4.59 -2.91 9.89
C VAL A 169 3.93 -2.59 11.24
N ASN A 170 3.87 -3.56 12.16
CA ASN A 170 3.36 -3.37 13.52
C ASN A 170 4.42 -2.99 14.56
N ARG A 171 5.57 -2.42 14.15
CA ARG A 171 6.55 -1.85 15.07
C ARG A 171 6.03 -0.55 15.70
N LEU A 172 6.24 -0.36 17.00
CA LEU A 172 5.97 0.90 17.70
C LEU A 172 6.84 2.02 17.11
N ASP A 173 6.24 3.17 16.89
CA ASP A 173 6.93 4.36 16.37
C ASP A 173 6.38 5.62 17.05
N GLY A 174 6.92 5.91 18.23
CA GLY A 174 6.40 6.95 19.12
C GLY A 174 4.96 6.71 19.58
N ASP A 175 4.39 7.71 20.25
CA ASP A 175 3.03 7.64 20.79
C ASP A 175 1.95 7.87 19.71
N ASP A 176 2.35 8.34 18.51
CA ASP A 176 1.42 8.68 17.42
C ASP A 176 1.00 7.46 16.57
N LYS A 177 1.68 6.31 16.74
CA LYS A 177 1.43 5.08 15.97
C LYS A 177 0.91 3.98 16.88
N GLU A 178 -0.41 3.91 16.99
CA GLU A 178 -1.09 2.89 17.80
C GLU A 178 -1.10 1.50 17.13
N TYR A 179 -1.21 1.43 15.80
CA TYR A 179 -1.30 0.16 15.06
C TYR A 179 -0.81 0.27 13.61
N GLY A 180 -0.34 -0.85 13.07
CA GLY A 180 -0.06 -1.03 11.64
C GLY A 180 -1.30 -1.50 10.87
N TYR A 181 -1.53 -0.96 9.67
CA TYR A 181 -2.63 -1.33 8.80
C TYR A 181 -2.16 -2.30 7.72
N ILE A 182 -2.91 -3.38 7.49
CA ILE A 182 -2.65 -4.29 6.37
C ILE A 182 -3.88 -4.33 5.47
N VAL A 183 -3.64 -4.15 4.17
CA VAL A 183 -4.67 -4.14 3.13
C VAL A 183 -4.33 -5.23 2.11
N ASP A 184 -5.22 -6.21 2.01
CA ASP A 184 -5.02 -7.40 1.19
C ASP A 184 -5.97 -7.42 -0.02
N TYR A 185 -5.39 -7.33 -1.22
CA TYR A 185 -6.11 -7.36 -2.50
C TYR A 185 -6.19 -8.76 -3.12
N LYS A 186 -5.69 -9.79 -2.42
CA LYS A 186 -5.61 -11.19 -2.87
C LYS A 186 -6.40 -12.16 -1.99
N ASP A 187 -7.03 -11.68 -0.91
CA ASP A 187 -7.85 -12.48 0.00
C ASP A 187 -7.04 -13.61 0.68
N LEU A 188 -5.76 -13.32 0.96
CA LEU A 188 -4.83 -14.15 1.70
C LEU A 188 -5.27 -14.35 3.14
N PHE A 189 -5.95 -13.38 3.75
CA PHE A 189 -6.36 -13.51 5.15
C PHE A 189 -7.37 -14.63 5.38
N ARG A 190 -8.21 -14.99 4.40
CA ARG A 190 -9.07 -16.17 4.50
C ARG A 190 -8.29 -17.48 4.54
N SER A 191 -7.14 -17.56 3.86
CA SER A 191 -6.21 -18.68 4.01
C SER A 191 -5.39 -18.59 5.31
N LEU A 192 -5.13 -17.38 5.78
CA LEU A 192 -4.34 -17.10 6.97
C LEU A 192 -5.13 -17.34 8.27
N ASP A 193 -6.45 -17.46 8.27
CA ASP A 193 -7.23 -17.80 9.48
C ASP A 193 -6.72 -19.06 10.21
N LYS A 194 -6.16 -20.03 9.48
CA LYS A 194 -5.49 -21.19 10.09
C LYS A 194 -4.09 -20.85 10.60
N ALA A 195 -3.28 -20.19 9.78
CA ALA A 195 -1.89 -19.89 10.13
C ALA A 195 -1.74 -18.80 11.21
N ILE A 196 -2.62 -17.79 11.22
CA ILE A 196 -2.79 -16.88 12.35
C ILE A 196 -3.17 -17.70 13.56
N LYS A 197 -4.23 -18.53 13.53
CA LYS A 197 -4.60 -19.34 14.71
C LYS A 197 -3.45 -20.18 15.25
N ASP A 198 -2.70 -20.84 14.37
CA ASP A 198 -1.56 -21.67 14.75
C ASP A 198 -0.39 -20.82 15.32
N TYR A 199 -0.04 -19.68 14.70
CA TYR A 199 1.01 -18.79 15.21
C TYR A 199 0.59 -17.94 16.41
N THR A 200 -0.67 -17.56 16.51
CA THR A 200 -1.23 -16.82 17.65
C THR A 200 -1.38 -17.75 18.83
N ALA A 201 -1.67 -19.04 18.61
CA ALA A 201 -1.60 -20.04 19.66
C ALA A 201 -0.16 -20.13 20.23
N GLU A 202 0.87 -20.11 19.39
CA GLU A 202 2.28 -20.11 19.85
C GLU A 202 2.74 -18.74 20.41
N ALA A 203 2.31 -17.62 19.81
CA ALA A 203 2.72 -16.27 20.23
C ALA A 203 1.96 -15.75 21.46
N PHE A 204 0.76 -16.29 21.70
CA PHE A 204 -0.05 -16.03 22.89
C PHE A 204 -0.11 -17.24 23.83
N ASP A 205 0.78 -18.24 23.69
CA ASP A 205 0.87 -19.44 24.55
C ASP A 205 1.15 -19.11 26.04
N GLY A 206 1.41 -17.83 26.34
CA GLY A 206 1.58 -17.28 27.70
C GLY A 206 0.58 -16.19 28.09
N TYR A 207 -0.50 -15.98 27.33
CA TYR A 207 -1.57 -15.01 27.62
C TYR A 207 -2.89 -15.75 27.77
N ASP A 208 -3.73 -15.34 28.72
CA ASP A 208 -5.03 -15.97 28.93
C ASP A 208 -5.97 -15.66 27.74
N ASP A 209 -6.83 -16.62 27.36
CA ASP A 209 -7.76 -16.49 26.23
C ASP A 209 -8.65 -15.23 26.31
N GLU A 210 -8.91 -14.75 27.53
CA GLU A 210 -9.68 -13.52 27.80
C GLU A 210 -8.95 -12.25 27.40
N ASP A 211 -7.60 -12.22 27.48
CA ASP A 211 -6.76 -11.08 27.10
C ASP A 211 -6.58 -10.97 25.57
N VAL A 212 -6.73 -12.09 24.87
CA VAL A 212 -6.61 -12.18 23.41
C VAL A 212 -7.97 -11.97 22.72
N ALA A 213 -9.08 -12.20 23.44
CA ALA A 213 -10.43 -12.06 22.94
C ALA A 213 -10.72 -10.61 22.48
N GLY A 214 -11.02 -10.46 21.18
CA GLY A 214 -11.41 -9.17 20.59
C GLY A 214 -10.27 -8.35 19.97
N LEU A 215 -9.02 -8.85 20.00
CA LEU A 215 -7.90 -8.24 19.27
C LEU A 215 -8.05 -8.36 17.74
N LEU A 216 -8.69 -9.44 17.28
CA LEU A 216 -9.04 -9.64 15.88
C LEU A 216 -10.54 -9.40 15.68
N LYS A 217 -10.90 -8.37 14.92
CA LYS A 217 -12.29 -8.01 14.60
C LYS A 217 -12.55 -8.11 13.11
N ASP A 218 -13.75 -8.57 12.76
CA ASP A 218 -14.19 -8.64 11.36
C ASP A 218 -14.48 -7.24 10.83
N ARG A 219 -13.70 -6.79 9.84
CA ARG A 219 -13.85 -5.46 9.23
C ARG A 219 -15.23 -5.21 8.65
N LEU A 220 -15.89 -6.20 8.02
CA LEU A 220 -17.22 -6.00 7.44
C LEU A 220 -18.27 -5.82 8.53
N LYS A 221 -18.12 -6.55 9.63
CA LYS A 221 -18.98 -6.39 10.81
C LYS A 221 -18.78 -5.01 11.43
N GLU A 222 -17.54 -4.59 11.68
CA GLU A 222 -17.23 -3.26 12.24
C GLU A 222 -17.67 -2.13 11.30
N ALA A 223 -17.37 -2.23 10.00
CA ALA A 223 -17.78 -1.22 9.02
C ALA A 223 -19.31 -1.10 8.89
N ARG A 224 -20.05 -2.21 9.07
CA ARG A 224 -21.51 -2.18 9.15
C ARG A 224 -21.98 -1.46 10.40
N THR A 225 -21.39 -1.76 11.56
CA THR A 225 -21.69 -1.06 12.82
C THR A 225 -21.42 0.45 12.68
N ASP A 226 -20.28 0.84 12.10
CA ASP A 226 -19.93 2.23 11.85
C ASP A 226 -20.94 2.92 10.92
N LEU A 227 -21.38 2.23 9.86
CA LEU A 227 -22.41 2.73 8.95
C LEU A 227 -23.75 2.92 9.66
N ASP A 228 -24.17 1.94 10.44
CA ASP A 228 -25.42 1.99 11.20
C ASP A 228 -25.38 3.14 12.22
N ASN A 229 -24.27 3.31 12.96
CA ASN A 229 -24.03 4.43 13.88
C ASN A 229 -24.07 5.79 13.16
N ALA A 230 -23.38 5.93 12.02
CA ALA A 230 -23.38 7.16 11.24
C ALA A 230 -24.79 7.51 10.73
N LEU A 231 -25.58 6.49 10.37
CA LEU A 231 -26.95 6.66 9.92
C LEU A 231 -27.89 7.04 11.07
N GLU A 232 -27.68 6.51 12.28
CA GLU A 232 -28.38 6.97 13.48
C GLU A 232 -28.05 8.42 13.83
N VAL A 233 -26.78 8.81 13.77
CA VAL A 233 -26.36 10.21 13.98
C VAL A 233 -27.03 11.13 12.95
N ALA A 234 -27.04 10.73 11.68
CA ALA A 234 -27.72 11.49 10.62
C ALA A 234 -29.23 11.60 10.86
N ARG A 235 -29.88 10.54 11.32
CA ARG A 235 -31.30 10.55 11.70
C ARG A 235 -31.58 11.48 12.87
N ALA A 236 -30.76 11.41 13.93
CA ALA A 236 -30.88 12.25 15.12
C ALA A 236 -30.74 13.73 14.77
N LEU A 237 -29.78 14.10 13.91
CA LEU A 237 -29.63 15.46 13.40
C LEU A 237 -30.88 15.96 12.65
N CYS A 238 -31.62 15.06 12.03
CA CYS A 238 -32.83 15.36 11.25
C CYS A 238 -34.13 15.27 12.07
N GLU A 239 -34.10 14.88 13.35
CA GLU A 239 -35.29 14.84 14.22
C GLU A 239 -35.98 16.20 14.41
N PRO A 240 -35.26 17.34 14.55
CA PRO A 240 -35.89 18.64 14.72
C PRO A 240 -36.58 19.17 13.45
N VAL A 241 -36.40 18.50 12.30
CA VAL A 241 -37.06 18.89 11.05
C VAL A 241 -38.56 18.64 11.19
N LYS A 242 -39.32 19.73 11.17
CA LYS A 242 -40.78 19.69 11.29
C LYS A 242 -41.40 18.90 10.13
N ALA A 243 -42.49 18.18 10.40
CA ALA A 243 -43.32 17.58 9.36
C ALA A 243 -43.77 18.68 8.36
N PRO A 244 -43.75 18.43 7.03
CA PRO A 244 -43.71 17.13 6.36
C PRO A 244 -42.31 16.57 6.07
N LYS A 245 -41.22 17.17 6.57
CA LYS A 245 -39.83 16.81 6.23
C LYS A 245 -39.54 16.90 4.72
N ASP A 246 -40.05 17.95 4.08
CA ASP A 246 -39.71 18.29 2.71
C ASP A 246 -38.37 19.05 2.64
N THR A 247 -37.86 19.24 1.42
CA THR A 247 -36.58 19.93 1.20
C THR A 247 -36.55 21.32 1.83
N GLN A 248 -37.69 22.02 1.88
CA GLN A 248 -37.80 23.35 2.47
C GLN A 248 -37.68 23.32 4.00
N ALA A 249 -38.24 22.31 4.67
CA ALA A 249 -38.08 22.08 6.11
C ALA A 249 -36.63 21.72 6.49
N PHE A 250 -35.92 20.97 5.64
CA PHE A 250 -34.49 20.72 5.81
C PHE A 250 -33.66 22.00 5.66
N TYR A 251 -33.93 22.83 4.65
CA TYR A 251 -33.24 24.11 4.48
C TYR A 251 -33.47 25.05 5.67
N ALA A 252 -34.70 25.12 6.20
CA ALA A 252 -35.00 25.97 7.36
C ALA A 252 -34.24 25.58 8.64
N LEU A 253 -33.81 24.32 8.77
CA LEU A 253 -33.05 23.85 9.93
C LEU A 253 -31.53 23.96 9.74
N PHE A 254 -31.02 23.58 8.56
CA PHE A 254 -29.58 23.45 8.30
C PHE A 254 -28.95 24.66 7.59
N CYS A 255 -29.77 25.54 7.00
CA CYS A 255 -29.32 26.71 6.26
C CYS A 255 -29.93 27.97 6.89
N TRP A 256 -29.39 28.36 8.05
CA TRP A 256 -29.52 29.72 8.57
C TRP A 256 -28.57 30.67 7.85
#